data_AF-A0A8D0AXJ7-F1
#
_entry.id   AF-A0A8D0AXJ7-F1
#
_cell.length_a   1.000
_cell.length_b   1.000
_cell.length_c   1.000
_cell.angle_alpha   90.00
_cell.angle_beta   90.00
_cell.angle_gamma   90.00
#
_symmetry.space_group_name_H-M   'P 1'
#
loop_
_entity.id
_entity.type
_entity.pdbx_description
1 polymer ?
#
loop_
_entity_poly.entity_id
_entity_poly.type
_entity_poly.pdbx_seq_one_letter_code
_entity_poly.pdbx_strand_id
1 'polypeptide(L)'
;MALQGREELGEQVEESEDLDDQDASSISPAEEITLPPGPGGDEDPEEALLLPWDRFSTWLHCICVVGFDLELGQAVEVRGQPAHVKLHCSTKKKSLSYICYLSFPDSNSGCLGDTQFCFRFRQGSNRKSSLGCFLETTDRDAPPCLKREQGHYYGYVYFRQVRDKSLKRGYFQKSLVLISKMPYVTFFHSLLKIMAPEYFEKQEPCLEAACNDIDRWPTPHPGRILTLPIMGVVIKLKESLSVFQSDSQVSIVLPTIHEVDLFRCFYPVFFHIQMLWELVLLGEALVVMAPSPAESSDTVLALVSCISPLRYCSDFRPYFTIHDSEFKEYTTRTQAPPSVILGVTNPFFAKTLQHWPHIIRIGDMKQAGRYNFY
;
A
#
# COMPACT_ATOMS: atom_id res chain seq x y z
N MET A 1 -63.05 -28.69 41.31
CA MET A 1 -62.46 -30.02 41.04
C MET A 1 -60.96 -29.86 41.27
N ALA A 2 -60.47 -30.04 42.50
CA ALA A 2 -59.92 -31.29 43.07
C ALA A 2 -58.63 -31.73 42.34
N LEU A 3 -57.44 -31.43 42.90
CA LEU A 3 -56.60 -32.26 43.82
C LEU A 3 -55.78 -33.32 43.03
N GLN A 4 -54.45 -33.45 43.09
CA GLN A 4 -53.49 -33.74 44.19
C GLN A 4 -52.07 -33.35 43.72
N GLY A 5 -51.14 -32.80 44.51
CA GLY A 5 -50.35 -33.40 45.63
C GLY A 5 -48.88 -33.56 45.17
N ARG A 6 -47.79 -33.39 45.92
CA ARG A 6 -47.49 -33.23 47.35
C ARG A 6 -46.00 -32.80 47.47
N GLU A 7 -45.68 -32.14 48.59
CA GLU A 7 -44.37 -31.65 49.07
C GLU A 7 -43.29 -32.74 49.23
N GLU A 8 -42.00 -32.36 49.31
CA GLU A 8 -41.18 -32.49 50.54
C GLU A 8 -39.78 -31.86 50.43
N LEU A 9 -39.37 -31.25 51.56
CA LEU A 9 -38.06 -30.66 51.89
C LEU A 9 -37.00 -31.74 52.18
N GLY A 10 -35.71 -31.34 52.14
CA GLY A 10 -34.63 -32.06 52.84
C GLY A 10 -33.24 -31.47 52.62
N GLU A 11 -32.80 -30.58 53.52
CA GLU A 11 -31.39 -30.29 53.82
C GLU A 11 -30.79 -31.37 54.75
N GLN A 12 -29.46 -31.51 54.71
CA GLN A 12 -28.46 -31.99 55.72
C GLN A 12 -27.40 -32.88 55.02
N VAL A 13 -26.11 -32.51 54.95
CA VAL A 13 -25.03 -32.42 55.98
C VAL A 13 -24.60 -33.78 56.54
N GLU A 14 -23.31 -34.12 56.34
CA GLU A 14 -22.33 -34.80 57.24
C GLU A 14 -21.14 -35.31 56.36
N GLU A 15 -19.90 -34.81 56.55
CA GLU A 15 -18.78 -35.34 57.38
C GLU A 15 -18.22 -36.70 56.87
N SER A 16 -16.91 -36.95 56.77
CA SER A 16 -15.91 -36.86 57.84
C SER A 16 -14.45 -36.79 57.33
N GLU A 17 -13.59 -36.32 58.23
CA GLU A 17 -12.12 -36.27 58.20
C GLU A 17 -11.48 -37.67 58.28
N ASP A 18 -10.24 -37.81 57.79
CA ASP A 18 -9.25 -38.71 58.37
C ASP A 18 -7.84 -38.12 58.21
N LEU A 19 -7.15 -38.04 59.34
CA LEU A 19 -5.78 -37.59 59.57
C LEU A 19 -4.83 -38.78 59.43
N ASP A 20 -3.65 -38.56 58.83
CA ASP A 20 -2.47 -39.40 59.08
C ASP A 20 -1.20 -38.55 58.99
N ASP A 21 -0.52 -38.42 60.13
CA ASP A 21 0.81 -37.84 60.32
C ASP A 21 1.81 -38.98 60.61
N GLN A 22 2.93 -39.05 59.87
CA GLN A 22 4.27 -39.40 60.40
C GLN A 22 5.40 -39.28 59.35
N ASP A 23 6.17 -38.19 59.49
CA ASP A 23 7.64 -38.07 59.61
C ASP A 23 8.64 -38.84 58.69
N ALA A 24 9.42 -38.07 57.91
CA ALA A 24 10.84 -37.69 58.17
C ALA A 24 11.83 -37.72 56.97
N SER A 25 12.71 -36.69 56.97
CA SER A 25 13.95 -36.43 56.19
C SER A 25 13.77 -35.81 54.79
N SER A 26 14.45 -34.73 54.37
CA SER A 26 15.62 -33.97 54.84
C SER A 26 15.75 -32.64 54.06
N ILE A 27 16.57 -31.69 54.56
CA ILE A 27 16.61 -30.24 54.28
C ILE A 27 17.71 -29.82 53.26
N SER A 28 17.35 -28.92 52.31
CA SER A 28 18.11 -27.83 51.60
C SER A 28 19.47 -28.11 50.88
N PRO A 29 20.04 -27.23 49.99
CA PRO A 29 19.84 -25.78 49.84
C PRO A 29 19.76 -25.19 48.41
N ALA A 30 19.55 -23.88 48.37
CA ALA A 30 19.63 -23.01 47.20
C ALA A 30 21.05 -23.00 46.59
N GLU A 31 21.13 -23.11 45.26
CA GLU A 31 22.32 -22.78 44.49
C GLU A 31 22.04 -21.61 43.54
N GLU A 32 22.95 -20.66 43.67
CA GLU A 32 23.18 -19.42 42.97
C GLU A 32 23.52 -19.71 41.49
N ILE A 33 22.74 -19.17 40.55
CA ILE A 33 23.15 -19.14 39.14
C ILE A 33 23.57 -17.71 38.78
N THR A 34 24.88 -17.62 38.59
CA THR A 34 25.74 -16.51 38.24
C THR A 34 25.25 -15.74 37.00
N LEU A 35 25.12 -14.42 37.12
CA LEU A 35 24.98 -13.50 36.00
C LEU A 35 26.31 -13.47 35.19
N PRO A 36 26.28 -13.61 33.86
CA PRO A 36 27.47 -13.32 33.05
C PRO A 36 27.70 -11.79 33.00
N PRO A 37 28.97 -11.35 32.94
CA PRO A 37 29.32 -9.93 32.95
C PRO A 37 28.93 -9.29 31.61
N GLY A 38 28.28 -8.14 31.68
CA GLY A 38 27.93 -7.36 30.50
C GLY A 38 29.17 -6.81 29.79
N PRO A 39 29.20 -6.83 28.46
CA PRO A 39 29.85 -5.81 27.67
C PRO A 39 28.80 -4.77 27.27
N GLY A 40 29.13 -3.50 27.51
CA GLY A 40 28.32 -2.37 27.09
C GLY A 40 28.03 -2.40 25.59
N GLY A 41 26.75 -2.25 25.29
CA GLY A 41 26.21 -1.84 24.01
C GLY A 41 24.87 -1.19 24.33
N ASP A 42 24.67 0.05 23.88
CA ASP A 42 23.35 0.66 23.80
C ASP A 42 22.52 -0.16 22.79
N GLU A 43 22.06 -1.34 23.18
CA GLU A 43 21.05 -2.08 22.40
C GLU A 43 19.70 -1.50 22.81
N ASP A 44 19.11 -0.72 21.90
CA ASP A 44 17.75 -0.21 22.03
C ASP A 44 16.81 -1.37 22.42
N PRO A 45 15.97 -1.23 23.46
CA PRO A 45 15.05 -2.29 23.90
C PRO A 45 14.01 -2.71 22.84
N GLU A 46 14.01 -2.08 21.66
CA GLU A 46 13.20 -2.41 20.49
C GLU A 46 13.57 -3.73 19.79
N GLU A 47 14.81 -4.22 19.89
CA GLU A 47 15.23 -5.40 19.10
C GLU A 47 14.79 -6.75 19.68
N ALA A 48 14.37 -6.78 20.96
CA ALA A 48 14.17 -8.03 21.70
C ALA A 48 12.88 -8.82 21.38
N LEU A 49 11.96 -8.30 20.54
CA LEU A 49 10.64 -8.93 20.29
C LEU A 49 10.21 -9.01 18.82
N LEU A 50 11.09 -8.73 17.86
CA LEU A 50 10.72 -8.73 16.44
C LEU A 50 10.57 -10.16 15.90
N LEU A 51 9.40 -10.47 15.35
CA LEU A 51 9.18 -11.70 14.60
C LEU A 51 9.84 -11.57 13.21
N PRO A 52 10.14 -12.71 12.55
CA PRO A 52 10.58 -12.69 11.17
C PRO A 52 9.58 -11.92 10.29
N TRP A 53 10.08 -11.02 9.44
CA TRP A 53 9.26 -10.20 8.52
C TRP A 53 8.48 -9.04 9.16
N ASP A 54 8.67 -8.76 10.45
CA ASP A 54 8.04 -7.61 11.09
C ASP A 54 8.54 -6.30 10.48
N ARG A 55 9.85 -6.17 10.25
CA ARG A 55 10.47 -5.00 9.61
C ARG A 55 9.97 -4.83 8.19
N PHE A 56 9.89 -5.90 7.40
CA PHE A 56 9.25 -5.87 6.08
C PHE A 56 7.82 -5.32 6.16
N SER A 57 7.02 -5.81 7.12
CA SER A 57 5.63 -5.42 7.31
C SER A 57 5.44 -3.93 7.66
N THR A 58 6.49 -3.26 8.16
CA THR A 58 6.47 -1.82 8.42
C THR A 58 6.53 -0.97 7.15
N TRP A 59 7.11 -1.52 6.08
CA TRP A 59 7.28 -0.85 4.78
C TRP A 59 6.26 -1.31 3.75
N LEU A 60 6.07 -2.62 3.62
CA LEU A 60 5.25 -3.25 2.60
C LEU A 60 4.30 -4.29 3.20
N HIS A 61 3.09 -4.33 2.65
CA HIS A 61 2.16 -5.41 2.92
C HIS A 61 2.49 -6.66 2.10
N CYS A 62 2.77 -6.50 0.81
CA CYS A 62 3.24 -7.56 -0.08
C CYS A 62 3.80 -6.98 -1.38
N ILE A 63 4.50 -7.84 -2.13
CA ILE A 63 4.90 -7.58 -3.51
C ILE A 63 4.17 -8.56 -4.42
N CYS A 64 3.59 -8.06 -5.50
CA CYS A 64 2.82 -8.85 -6.46
C CYS A 64 3.38 -8.65 -7.85
N VAL A 65 3.53 -9.75 -8.58
CA VAL A 65 3.83 -9.74 -10.01
C VAL A 65 2.58 -10.14 -10.75
N VAL A 66 2.11 -9.27 -11.63
CA VAL A 66 0.90 -9.50 -12.42
C VAL A 66 1.28 -9.59 -13.89
N GLY A 67 0.97 -10.71 -14.51
CA GLY A 67 1.14 -10.95 -15.94
C GLY A 67 -0.18 -10.92 -16.69
N PHE A 68 -0.08 -11.00 -18.01
CA PHE A 68 -1.24 -11.22 -18.88
C PHE A 68 -1.25 -12.65 -19.40
N ASP A 69 -2.18 -13.45 -18.90
CA ASP A 69 -2.47 -14.78 -19.40
C ASP A 69 -3.55 -14.73 -20.51
N LEU A 70 -3.42 -15.57 -21.53
CA LEU A 70 -4.32 -15.55 -22.68
C LEU A 70 -5.73 -16.07 -22.37
N GLU A 71 -5.87 -16.93 -21.36
CA GLU A 71 -7.14 -17.55 -20.98
C GLU A 71 -7.78 -16.81 -19.80
N LEU A 72 -6.96 -16.43 -18.82
CA LEU A 72 -7.42 -15.81 -17.57
C LEU A 72 -7.44 -14.27 -17.62
N GLY A 73 -6.74 -13.65 -18.57
CA GLY A 73 -6.48 -12.21 -18.57
C GLY A 73 -5.40 -11.82 -17.57
N GLN A 74 -5.58 -10.70 -16.84
CA GLN A 74 -4.60 -10.26 -15.85
C GLN A 74 -4.58 -11.22 -14.64
N ALA A 75 -3.45 -11.85 -14.39
CA ALA A 75 -3.31 -12.85 -13.32
C ALA A 75 -2.03 -12.63 -12.51
N VAL A 76 -2.09 -12.94 -11.21
CA VAL A 76 -0.89 -12.93 -10.36
C VAL A 76 -0.04 -14.14 -10.72
N GLU A 77 1.19 -13.89 -11.18
CA GLU A 77 2.16 -14.94 -11.46
C GLU A 77 2.93 -15.31 -10.18
N VAL A 78 3.47 -14.30 -9.50
CA VAL A 78 4.33 -14.47 -8.33
C VAL A 78 3.87 -13.54 -7.22
N ARG A 79 3.88 -14.04 -6.00
CA ARG A 79 3.80 -13.21 -4.80
C ARG A 79 5.16 -13.25 -4.14
N GLY A 80 5.81 -12.09 -4.08
CA GLY A 80 7.00 -11.89 -3.25
C GLY A 80 6.58 -11.96 -1.80
N GLN A 81 6.50 -13.18 -1.29
CA GLN A 81 6.34 -13.49 0.12
C GLN A 81 7.37 -14.57 0.45
N PRO A 82 8.03 -14.48 1.60
CA PRO A 82 8.98 -15.49 2.01
C PRO A 82 8.25 -16.80 2.31
N ALA A 83 8.75 -17.89 1.74
CA ALA A 83 8.12 -19.21 1.71
C ALA A 83 7.73 -19.81 3.09
N HIS A 84 8.30 -19.28 4.18
CA HIS A 84 8.16 -19.84 5.53
C HIS A 84 7.22 -19.06 6.44
N VAL A 85 6.77 -17.87 6.02
CA VAL A 85 5.80 -17.10 6.78
C VAL A 85 4.53 -17.03 5.94
N LYS A 86 3.58 -17.93 6.27
CA LYS A 86 2.15 -17.69 6.04
C LYS A 86 1.72 -16.49 6.90
N LEU A 87 2.33 -15.33 6.66
CA LEU A 87 1.82 -14.07 7.16
C LEU A 87 0.39 -14.07 6.66
N HIS A 88 -0.52 -13.86 7.60
CA HIS A 88 -1.96 -13.98 7.47
C HIS A 88 -2.54 -12.88 6.54
N CYS A 89 -1.84 -12.56 5.46
CA CYS A 89 -2.28 -11.86 4.28
C CYS A 89 -3.22 -12.78 3.48
N SER A 90 -4.32 -13.17 4.13
CA SER A 90 -5.52 -13.65 3.44
C SER A 90 -6.15 -12.46 2.72
N THR A 91 -5.43 -11.93 1.73
CA THR A 91 -6.03 -11.04 0.74
C THR A 91 -7.02 -11.93 0.01
N LYS A 92 -8.31 -11.73 0.34
CA LYS A 92 -9.42 -12.54 -0.18
C LYS A 92 -9.28 -12.64 -1.70
N LYS A 93 -9.61 -13.79 -2.29
CA LYS A 93 -9.54 -14.04 -3.75
C LYS A 93 -10.11 -12.89 -4.60
N LYS A 94 -11.17 -12.22 -4.09
CA LYS A 94 -11.76 -11.02 -4.69
C LYS A 94 -10.79 -9.81 -4.72
N SER A 95 -10.14 -9.50 -3.61
CA SER A 95 -9.17 -8.39 -3.51
C SER A 95 -7.97 -8.55 -4.45
N LEU A 96 -7.53 -9.79 -4.68
CA LEU A 96 -6.46 -10.08 -5.63
C LEU A 96 -6.88 -9.81 -7.09
N SER A 97 -8.12 -10.15 -7.45
CA SER A 97 -8.64 -9.86 -8.78
C SER A 97 -8.65 -8.36 -9.06
N TYR A 98 -9.03 -7.54 -8.08
CA TYR A 98 -8.99 -6.07 -8.23
C TYR A 98 -7.58 -5.54 -8.40
N ILE A 99 -6.61 -6.05 -7.62
CA ILE A 99 -5.19 -5.70 -7.78
C ILE A 99 -4.74 -6.03 -9.21
N CYS A 100 -5.06 -7.21 -9.74
CA CYS A 100 -4.70 -7.58 -11.12
C CYS A 100 -5.21 -6.57 -12.15
N TYR A 101 -6.49 -6.20 -12.08
CA TYR A 101 -7.08 -5.25 -13.04
C TYR A 101 -6.49 -3.85 -12.90
N LEU A 102 -6.30 -3.37 -11.66
CA LEU A 102 -5.71 -2.05 -11.40
C LEU A 102 -4.22 -2.00 -11.72
N SER A 103 -3.55 -3.14 -11.85
CA SER A 103 -2.12 -3.21 -12.22
C SER A 103 -1.86 -2.98 -13.70
N PHE A 104 -2.91 -2.88 -14.53
CA PHE A 104 -2.82 -2.69 -15.97
C PHE A 104 -3.54 -1.41 -16.39
N PRO A 105 -3.07 -0.72 -17.45
CA PRO A 105 -3.83 0.34 -18.08
C PRO A 105 -5.17 -0.17 -18.63
N ASP A 106 -6.27 0.53 -18.33
CA ASP A 106 -7.64 0.23 -18.79
C ASP A 106 -7.81 0.60 -20.28
N SER A 107 -6.86 1.37 -20.81
CA SER A 107 -6.80 1.74 -22.22
C SER A 107 -5.37 1.57 -22.71
N ASN A 108 -5.19 0.78 -23.78
CA ASN A 108 -3.87 0.48 -24.36
C ASN A 108 -3.28 1.66 -25.17
N SER A 109 -4.00 2.77 -25.29
CA SER A 109 -3.52 3.95 -26.01
C SER A 109 -2.38 4.61 -25.23
N GLY A 110 -1.17 4.61 -25.80
CA GLY A 110 -0.05 5.40 -25.29
C GLY A 110 0.80 4.74 -24.20
N CYS A 111 0.56 3.48 -23.83
CA CYS A 111 1.32 2.79 -22.76
C CYS A 111 2.47 1.91 -23.27
N LEU A 112 3.07 2.23 -24.43
CA LEU A 112 4.24 1.49 -24.92
C LEU A 112 5.49 1.86 -24.12
N GLY A 113 6.25 0.86 -23.67
CA GLY A 113 7.42 1.01 -22.81
C GLY A 113 7.08 0.80 -21.34
N ASP A 114 7.73 1.57 -20.48
CA ASP A 114 7.58 1.47 -19.03
C ASP A 114 6.71 2.61 -18.51
N THR A 115 5.73 2.28 -17.67
CA THR A 115 4.80 3.24 -17.07
C THR A 115 4.70 2.98 -15.58
N GLN A 116 4.84 4.03 -14.77
CA GLN A 116 4.62 3.97 -13.33
C GLN A 116 3.40 4.78 -12.95
N PHE A 117 2.61 4.23 -12.05
CA PHE A 117 1.41 4.88 -11.55
C PHE A 117 1.02 4.25 -10.21
N CYS A 118 0.11 4.90 -9.51
CA CYS A 118 -0.43 4.37 -8.26
C CYS A 118 -1.95 4.25 -8.29
N PHE A 119 -2.47 3.33 -7.49
CA PHE A 119 -3.89 3.22 -7.20
C PHE A 119 -4.10 3.06 -5.69
N ARG A 120 -5.30 3.39 -5.23
CA ARG A 120 -5.71 3.31 -3.83
C ARG A 120 -6.98 2.49 -3.73
N PHE A 121 -7.01 1.54 -2.81
CA PHE A 121 -8.14 0.63 -2.64
C PHE A 121 -8.43 0.36 -1.16
N ARG A 122 -9.71 0.14 -0.85
CA ARG A 122 -10.15 -0.06 0.52
C ARG A 122 -9.65 -1.39 1.09
N GLN A 123 -9.13 -1.34 2.32
CA GLN A 123 -8.79 -2.53 3.06
C GLN A 123 -10.07 -3.31 3.40
N GLY A 124 -10.12 -4.59 3.04
CA GLY A 124 -11.20 -5.47 3.48
C GLY A 124 -11.22 -5.59 5.01
N SER A 125 -12.41 -5.74 5.61
CA SER A 125 -12.59 -5.87 7.06
C SER A 125 -11.74 -6.99 7.67
N ASN A 126 -10.55 -6.65 8.15
CA ASN A 126 -9.68 -7.53 8.92
C ASN A 126 -9.62 -6.98 10.35
N ARG A 127 -9.76 -7.88 11.33
CA ARG A 127 -9.56 -7.58 12.75
C ARG A 127 -8.16 -6.98 12.93
N LYS A 128 -8.05 -5.96 13.79
CA LYS A 128 -6.81 -5.24 14.08
C LYS A 128 -5.67 -6.24 14.34
N SER A 129 -4.58 -6.12 13.58
CA SER A 129 -3.33 -6.82 13.89
C SER A 129 -2.75 -6.24 15.19
N SER A 130 -2.23 -7.08 16.08
CA SER A 130 -1.59 -6.67 17.36
C SER A 130 -0.41 -5.71 17.15
N LEU A 131 0.25 -5.75 15.99
CA LEU A 131 1.28 -4.79 15.56
C LEU A 131 0.75 -3.36 15.31
N GLY A 132 -0.57 -3.18 15.22
CA GLY A 132 -1.19 -1.87 15.01
C GLY A 132 -0.96 -0.91 16.18
N CYS A 133 -0.82 -1.41 17.41
CA CYS A 133 -0.66 -0.58 18.61
C CYS A 133 0.75 0.02 18.73
N PHE A 134 1.81 -0.71 18.34
CA PHE A 134 3.19 -0.21 18.36
C PHE A 134 3.47 0.83 17.26
N LEU A 135 2.89 0.64 16.08
CA LEU A 135 3.07 1.54 14.93
C LEU A 135 2.16 2.78 14.98
N GLU A 136 1.13 2.80 15.84
CA GLU A 136 0.27 3.97 16.05
C GLU A 136 1.03 5.13 16.71
N THR A 137 2.01 4.83 17.58
CA THR A 137 2.84 5.84 18.25
C THR A 137 3.74 6.61 17.28
N THR A 138 4.31 5.93 16.29
CA THR A 138 5.19 6.56 15.27
C THR A 138 4.45 7.53 14.33
N ASP A 139 3.13 7.38 14.19
CA ASP A 139 2.31 8.18 13.28
C ASP A 139 1.76 9.47 13.92
N ARG A 140 1.91 9.60 15.25
CA ARG A 140 1.43 10.77 15.99
C ARG A 140 2.17 12.04 15.57
N ASP A 141 3.50 11.95 15.48
CA ASP A 141 4.41 13.07 15.25
C ASP A 141 4.70 13.35 13.77
N ALA A 142 4.22 12.48 12.86
CA ALA A 142 4.37 12.67 11.42
C ALA A 142 3.47 13.82 10.90
N PRO A 143 3.89 14.57 9.87
CA PRO A 143 3.02 15.50 9.16
C PRO A 143 1.88 14.75 8.45
N PRO A 144 0.69 15.36 8.23
CA PRO A 144 -0.48 14.67 7.67
C PRO A 144 -0.23 13.96 6.34
N CYS A 145 0.67 14.49 5.50
CA CYS A 145 1.03 13.92 4.21
C CYS A 145 1.85 12.62 4.31
N LEU A 146 2.45 12.32 5.46
CA LEU A 146 3.22 11.11 5.71
C LEU A 146 2.43 10.08 6.55
N LYS A 147 1.26 10.46 7.05
CA LYS A 147 0.49 9.60 7.95
C LYS A 147 -0.07 8.37 7.26
N ARG A 148 -0.06 7.25 7.98
CA ARG A 148 -0.64 6.00 7.51
C ARG A 148 -2.16 6.11 7.44
N GLU A 149 -2.74 5.57 6.39
CA GLU A 149 -4.19 5.46 6.31
C GLU A 149 -4.67 4.12 6.88
N GLN A 150 -5.53 4.17 7.88
CA GLN A 150 -6.00 2.98 8.58
C GLN A 150 -7.01 2.14 7.78
N GLY A 151 -7.58 2.67 6.69
CA GLY A 151 -8.65 2.04 5.91
C GLY A 151 -8.32 1.72 4.45
N HIS A 152 -7.13 2.11 3.96
CA HIS A 152 -6.76 1.99 2.56
C HIS A 152 -5.34 1.46 2.39
N TYR A 153 -5.13 0.77 1.27
CA TYR A 153 -3.81 0.41 0.78
C TYR A 153 -3.51 1.21 -0.49
N TYR A 154 -2.22 1.49 -0.68
CA TYR A 154 -1.65 2.03 -1.89
C TYR A 154 -1.00 0.90 -2.67
N GLY A 155 -1.33 0.79 -3.94
CA GLY A 155 -0.63 -0.06 -4.90
C GLY A 155 0.22 0.81 -5.82
N TYR A 156 1.53 0.63 -5.74
CA TYR A 156 2.51 1.27 -6.62
C TYR A 156 2.87 0.31 -7.73
N VAL A 157 2.72 0.74 -8.99
CA VAL A 157 2.82 -0.13 -10.15
C VAL A 157 3.99 0.29 -11.03
N TYR A 158 4.76 -0.69 -11.49
CA TYR A 158 5.66 -0.58 -12.64
C TYR A 158 5.15 -1.52 -13.71
N PHE A 159 4.52 -0.98 -14.75
CA PHE A 159 4.01 -1.72 -15.89
C PHE A 159 4.98 -1.61 -17.06
N ARG A 160 5.33 -2.75 -17.66
CA ARG A 160 6.13 -2.82 -18.88
C ARG A 160 5.29 -3.40 -20.01
N GLN A 161 5.21 -2.69 -21.12
CA GLN A 161 4.66 -3.18 -22.38
C GLN A 161 5.63 -2.98 -23.53
N VAL A 162 6.21 -4.09 -24.02
CA VAL A 162 7.19 -4.06 -25.11
C VAL A 162 6.69 -4.97 -26.23
N ARG A 163 6.96 -4.59 -27.49
CA ARG A 163 6.65 -5.45 -28.64
C ARG A 163 7.55 -6.68 -28.60
N ASP A 164 6.94 -7.84 -28.63
CA ASP A 164 7.63 -9.11 -28.68
C ASP A 164 6.93 -10.02 -29.68
N LYS A 165 7.63 -10.27 -30.80
CA LYS A 165 7.11 -11.09 -31.91
C LYS A 165 7.08 -12.58 -31.57
N SER A 166 7.81 -13.02 -30.54
CA SER A 166 7.81 -14.43 -30.11
C SER A 166 6.51 -14.81 -29.38
N LEU A 167 5.81 -13.81 -28.82
CA LEU A 167 4.56 -14.01 -28.10
C LEU A 167 3.36 -13.95 -29.06
N LYS A 168 2.36 -14.82 -28.85
CA LYS A 168 1.13 -14.89 -29.69
C LYS A 168 0.40 -13.55 -29.81
N ARG A 169 0.48 -12.69 -28.79
CA ARG A 169 -0.18 -11.38 -28.75
C ARG A 169 0.67 -10.25 -29.35
N GLY A 170 1.94 -10.51 -29.68
CA GLY A 170 2.86 -9.52 -30.22
C GLY A 170 3.42 -8.52 -29.19
N TYR A 171 3.06 -8.67 -27.91
CA TYR A 171 3.49 -7.80 -26.83
C TYR A 171 3.78 -8.60 -25.55
N PHE A 172 4.91 -8.29 -24.91
CA PHE A 172 5.18 -8.61 -23.52
C PHE A 172 4.46 -7.59 -22.65
N GLN A 173 3.67 -8.04 -21.67
CA GLN A 173 2.99 -7.18 -20.72
C GLN A 173 3.09 -7.76 -19.31
N LYS A 174 3.72 -7.02 -18.40
CA LYS A 174 3.94 -7.45 -17.02
C LYS A 174 4.01 -6.25 -16.08
N SER A 175 3.47 -6.42 -14.88
CA SER A 175 3.49 -5.42 -13.82
C SER A 175 4.16 -5.95 -12.56
N LEU A 176 5.08 -5.18 -11.99
CA LEU A 176 5.53 -5.36 -10.61
C LEU A 176 4.80 -4.35 -9.72
N VAL A 177 4.22 -4.83 -8.63
CA VAL A 177 3.34 -4.03 -7.77
C VAL A 177 3.74 -4.13 -6.31
N LEU A 178 3.98 -2.99 -5.68
CA LEU A 178 4.23 -2.88 -4.24
C LEU A 178 2.96 -2.43 -3.55
N ILE A 179 2.49 -3.18 -2.55
CA ILE A 179 1.33 -2.80 -1.73
C ILE A 179 1.83 -2.26 -0.40
N SER A 180 1.46 -1.05 -0.02
CA SER A 180 1.84 -0.42 1.26
C SER A 180 0.69 0.35 1.89
N LYS A 181 0.82 0.64 3.19
CA LYS A 181 -0.02 1.61 3.92
C LYS A 181 0.57 3.02 3.93
N MET A 182 1.82 3.16 3.52
CA MET A 182 2.55 4.42 3.52
C MET A 182 2.29 5.16 2.20
N PRO A 183 1.89 6.45 2.20
CA PRO A 183 1.66 7.23 0.99
C PRO A 183 2.97 7.77 0.38
N TYR A 184 4.04 6.97 0.31
CA TYR A 184 5.38 7.41 -0.11
C TYR A 184 5.62 7.20 -1.60
N VAL A 185 4.86 7.94 -2.42
CA VAL A 185 4.80 7.77 -3.88
C VAL A 185 6.18 7.79 -4.53
N THR A 186 6.96 8.85 -4.28
CA THR A 186 8.29 9.03 -4.91
C THR A 186 9.28 7.98 -4.46
N PHE A 187 9.22 7.55 -3.20
CA PHE A 187 10.04 6.46 -2.68
C PHE A 187 9.72 5.13 -3.37
N PHE A 188 8.46 4.70 -3.37
CA PHE A 188 8.09 3.40 -3.95
C PHE A 188 8.23 3.38 -5.47
N HIS A 189 8.01 4.49 -6.16
CA HIS A 189 8.35 4.60 -7.58
C HIS A 189 9.87 4.46 -7.82
N SER A 190 10.71 5.05 -6.97
CA SER A 190 12.17 4.91 -7.07
C SER A 190 12.62 3.48 -6.79
N LEU A 191 12.04 2.83 -5.77
CA LEU A 191 12.28 1.43 -5.44
C LEU A 191 11.89 0.51 -6.62
N LEU A 192 10.73 0.74 -7.22
CA LEU A 192 10.27 -0.01 -8.39
C LEU A 192 11.19 0.15 -9.62
N LYS A 193 11.79 1.32 -9.82
CA LYS A 193 12.77 1.53 -10.91
C LYS A 193 14.02 0.67 -10.76
N ILE A 194 14.36 0.27 -9.54
CA ILE A 194 15.46 -0.66 -9.26
C ILE A 194 14.98 -2.10 -9.40
N MET A 195 13.86 -2.44 -8.73
CA MET A 195 13.39 -3.82 -8.62
C MET A 195 12.80 -4.38 -9.92
N ALA A 196 12.04 -3.58 -10.67
CA ALA A 196 11.30 -4.10 -11.83
C ALA A 196 12.21 -4.54 -12.99
N PRO A 197 13.21 -3.75 -13.43
CA PRO A 197 14.13 -4.19 -14.48
C PRO A 197 14.87 -5.48 -14.11
N GLU A 198 15.42 -5.53 -12.89
CA GLU A 198 16.12 -6.71 -12.37
C GLU A 198 15.21 -7.94 -12.33
N TYR A 199 13.95 -7.78 -11.91
CA TYR A 199 12.97 -8.86 -11.91
C TYR A 199 12.60 -9.34 -13.31
N PHE A 200 12.43 -8.43 -14.27
CA PHE A 200 12.11 -8.83 -15.64
C PHE A 200 13.24 -9.63 -16.32
N GLU A 201 14.48 -9.47 -15.85
CA GLU A 201 15.64 -10.23 -16.34
C GLU A 201 15.90 -11.51 -15.52
N LYS A 202 15.93 -11.40 -14.18
CA LYS A 202 16.38 -12.46 -13.27
C LYS A 202 15.25 -13.25 -12.58
N GLN A 203 14.00 -12.81 -12.71
CA GLN A 203 12.79 -13.44 -12.16
C GLN A 203 12.83 -13.62 -10.62
N GLU A 204 12.26 -14.70 -10.08
CA GLU A 204 11.95 -14.87 -8.65
C GLU A 204 13.13 -14.70 -7.66
N PRO A 205 14.35 -15.21 -7.91
CA PRO A 205 15.45 -15.11 -6.94
C PRO A 205 15.81 -13.67 -6.56
N CYS A 206 15.69 -12.74 -7.50
CA CYS A 206 16.00 -11.34 -7.22
C CYS A 206 14.92 -10.68 -6.33
N LEU A 207 13.68 -11.16 -6.41
CA LEU A 207 12.58 -10.69 -5.57
C LEU A 207 12.74 -11.21 -4.14
N GLU A 208 13.19 -12.45 -3.97
CA GLU A 208 13.53 -13.01 -2.65
C GLU A 208 14.68 -12.24 -2.00
N ALA A 209 15.73 -11.94 -2.76
CA ALA A 209 16.84 -11.10 -2.28
C ALA A 209 16.34 -9.71 -1.87
N ALA A 210 15.51 -9.07 -2.70
CA ALA A 210 14.94 -7.77 -2.39
C ALA A 210 14.06 -7.80 -1.11
N CYS A 211 13.24 -8.83 -0.92
CA CYS A 211 12.46 -8.99 0.31
C CYS A 211 13.36 -9.09 1.54
N ASN A 212 14.44 -9.87 1.47
CA ASN A 212 15.41 -10.00 2.56
C ASN A 212 16.15 -8.68 2.86
N ASP A 213 16.48 -7.91 1.84
CA ASP A 213 17.08 -6.57 2.02
C ASP A 213 16.10 -5.63 2.74
N ILE A 214 14.83 -5.62 2.32
CA ILE A 214 13.76 -4.79 2.92
C ILE A 214 13.50 -5.18 4.39
N ASP A 215 13.56 -6.46 4.73
CA ASP A 215 13.37 -6.91 6.12
C ASP A 215 14.51 -6.48 7.05
N ARG A 216 15.66 -6.07 6.49
CA ARG A 216 16.78 -5.53 7.28
C ARG A 216 16.69 -4.02 7.46
N TRP A 217 15.75 -3.35 6.79
CA TRP A 217 15.63 -1.90 6.88
C TRP A 217 15.21 -1.44 8.28
N PRO A 218 15.69 -0.26 8.71
CA PRO A 218 15.16 0.37 9.91
C PRO A 218 13.67 0.73 9.72
N THR A 219 12.93 0.81 10.81
CA THR A 219 11.54 1.28 10.82
C THR A 219 11.46 2.72 10.29
N PRO A 220 10.49 3.05 9.42
CA PRO A 220 10.34 4.39 8.87
C PRO A 220 9.89 5.37 9.96
N HIS A 221 10.80 6.26 10.38
CA HIS A 221 10.54 7.31 11.36
C HIS A 221 10.70 8.69 10.70
N PRO A 222 9.71 9.60 10.81
CA PRO A 222 9.87 10.99 10.38
C PRO A 222 11.08 11.65 11.05
N GLY A 223 11.75 12.56 10.35
CA GLY A 223 12.89 13.34 10.86
C GLY A 223 14.23 12.62 10.86
N ARG A 224 14.31 11.32 10.57
CA ARG A 224 15.58 10.56 10.50
C ARG A 224 16.04 10.38 9.05
N ILE A 225 17.35 10.46 8.85
CA ILE A 225 17.96 10.09 7.56
C ILE A 225 18.07 8.57 7.55
N LEU A 226 17.41 7.93 6.58
CA LEU A 226 17.42 6.48 6.44
C LEU A 226 18.31 6.07 5.28
N THR A 227 19.15 5.07 5.51
CA THR A 227 20.01 4.46 4.49
C THR A 227 19.50 3.06 4.23
N LEU A 228 18.91 2.86 3.05
CA LEU A 228 18.14 1.67 2.70
C LEU A 228 18.86 0.91 1.58
N PRO A 229 19.66 -0.12 1.91
CA PRO A 229 20.33 -0.94 0.91
C PRO A 229 19.32 -1.85 0.19
N ILE A 230 19.43 -1.96 -1.13
CA ILE A 230 18.57 -2.78 -1.95
C ILE A 230 19.26 -3.18 -3.25
N MET A 231 19.42 -4.48 -3.51
CA MET A 231 19.96 -5.00 -4.77
C MET A 231 21.30 -4.35 -5.18
N GLY A 232 22.18 -4.09 -4.22
CA GLY A 232 23.49 -3.47 -4.45
C GLY A 232 23.48 -1.94 -4.63
N VAL A 233 22.31 -1.30 -4.53
CA VAL A 233 22.13 0.16 -4.51
C VAL A 233 21.74 0.60 -3.10
N VAL A 234 22.04 1.85 -2.74
CA VAL A 234 21.62 2.41 -1.46
C VAL A 234 20.69 3.61 -1.69
N ILE A 235 19.45 3.53 -1.21
CA ILE A 235 18.52 4.68 -1.22
C ILE A 235 18.70 5.44 0.09
N LYS A 236 19.06 6.72 0.01
CA LYS A 236 19.16 7.64 1.15
C LYS A 236 17.92 8.54 1.18
N LEU A 237 17.11 8.43 2.23
CA LEU A 237 15.93 9.27 2.47
C LEU A 237 16.31 10.45 3.35
N LYS A 238 15.94 11.67 2.93
CA LYS A 238 16.28 12.89 3.66
C LYS A 238 15.12 13.88 3.64
N GLU A 239 14.80 14.48 4.79
CA GLU A 239 13.76 15.50 4.93
C GLU A 239 14.29 16.96 4.88
N SER A 240 15.56 17.20 4.53
CA SER A 240 16.12 18.57 4.51
C SER A 240 17.32 18.79 3.56
N LEU A 241 17.47 20.03 3.09
CA LEU A 241 18.38 20.53 2.05
C LEU A 241 19.90 20.51 2.36
N SER A 242 20.40 19.74 3.34
CA SER A 242 21.85 19.74 3.57
C SER A 242 22.63 18.99 2.47
N VAL A 243 23.83 19.48 2.17
CA VAL A 243 24.69 19.00 1.08
C VAL A 243 25.23 17.59 1.40
N PHE A 244 25.20 16.67 0.44
CA PHE A 244 25.86 15.37 0.58
C PHE A 244 27.37 15.52 0.37
N GLN A 245 28.17 14.91 1.24
CA GLN A 245 29.53 14.51 0.88
C GLN A 245 29.41 13.25 0.01
N SER A 246 30.09 13.25 -1.14
CA SER A 246 30.08 12.13 -2.07
C SER A 246 30.86 10.95 -1.50
N ASP A 247 30.17 9.88 -1.11
CA ASP A 247 30.79 8.58 -0.90
C ASP A 247 30.81 7.79 -2.21
N SER A 248 31.85 6.99 -2.41
CA SER A 248 32.10 6.16 -3.61
C SER A 248 31.10 5.01 -3.85
N GLN A 249 29.89 5.06 -3.26
CA GLN A 249 28.83 4.06 -3.45
C GLN A 249 27.74 4.59 -4.39
N VAL A 250 27.12 3.69 -5.18
CA VAL A 250 25.95 4.02 -6.01
C VAL A 250 24.76 4.31 -5.08
N SER A 251 24.60 5.58 -4.71
CA SER A 251 23.53 6.02 -3.82
C SER A 251 22.52 6.91 -4.52
N ILE A 252 21.23 6.62 -4.33
CA ILE A 252 20.13 7.46 -4.79
C ILE A 252 19.66 8.31 -3.61
N VAL A 253 19.65 9.62 -3.79
CA VAL A 253 19.13 10.57 -2.80
C VAL A 253 17.75 11.02 -3.23
N LEU A 254 16.75 10.84 -2.35
CA LEU A 254 15.41 11.37 -2.58
C LEU A 254 15.20 12.64 -1.75
N PRO A 255 14.96 13.81 -2.38
CA PRO A 255 14.73 15.06 -1.68
C PRO A 255 13.39 15.08 -0.94
N THR A 256 12.39 14.37 -1.48
CA THR A 256 11.07 14.18 -0.88
C THR A 256 10.59 12.75 -1.16
N ILE A 257 9.80 12.19 -0.24
CA ILE A 257 9.34 10.79 -0.33
C ILE A 257 7.91 10.63 -0.83
N HIS A 258 7.10 11.69 -0.71
CA HIS A 258 5.65 11.67 -0.95
C HIS A 258 5.21 12.65 -2.03
N GLU A 259 5.97 13.72 -2.29
CA GLU A 259 5.55 14.80 -3.19
C GLU A 259 5.63 14.39 -4.67
N VAL A 260 4.58 14.72 -5.40
CA VAL A 260 4.54 14.70 -6.86
C VAL A 260 4.95 16.06 -7.43
N ASP A 261 5.39 16.09 -8.68
CA ASP A 261 5.75 17.32 -9.37
C ASP A 261 4.48 18.14 -9.70
N LEU A 262 4.11 19.03 -8.77
CA LEU A 262 2.91 19.87 -8.89
C LEU A 262 2.92 20.73 -10.15
N PHE A 263 4.09 21.27 -10.52
CA PHE A 263 4.20 22.14 -11.69
C PHE A 263 3.89 21.35 -12.96
N ARG A 264 4.50 20.17 -13.12
CA ARG A 264 4.23 19.30 -14.25
C ARG A 264 2.76 18.88 -14.32
N CYS A 265 2.15 18.55 -13.18
CA CYS A 265 0.75 18.09 -13.11
C CYS A 265 -0.24 19.22 -13.41
N PHE A 266 0.01 20.45 -12.93
CA PHE A 266 -0.91 21.58 -13.10
C PHE A 266 -0.65 22.43 -14.32
N TYR A 267 0.50 22.29 -14.98
CA TYR A 267 0.81 23.03 -16.22
C TYR A 267 -0.33 22.99 -17.26
N PRO A 268 -0.97 21.83 -17.55
CA PRO A 268 -2.08 21.78 -18.53
C PRO A 268 -3.35 22.53 -18.09
N VAL A 269 -3.51 22.77 -16.78
CA VAL A 269 -4.71 23.39 -16.17
C VAL A 269 -4.36 24.66 -15.39
N PHE A 270 -3.24 25.29 -15.72
CA PHE A 270 -2.66 26.38 -14.93
C PHE A 270 -3.65 27.51 -14.66
N PHE A 271 -4.43 27.91 -15.67
CA PHE A 271 -5.44 28.97 -15.55
C PHE A 271 -6.63 28.62 -14.64
N HIS A 272 -6.79 27.35 -14.28
CA HIS A 272 -7.86 26.86 -13.41
C HIS A 272 -7.38 26.53 -11.99
N ILE A 273 -6.09 26.69 -11.68
CA ILE A 273 -5.49 26.19 -10.44
C ILE A 273 -6.19 26.71 -9.17
N GLN A 274 -6.63 27.99 -9.17
CA GLN A 274 -7.37 28.59 -8.06
C GLN A 274 -8.71 27.87 -7.84
N MET A 275 -9.49 27.69 -8.90
CA MET A 275 -10.77 26.98 -8.84
C MET A 275 -10.55 25.53 -8.40
N LEU A 276 -9.52 24.85 -8.93
CA LEU A 276 -9.22 23.47 -8.54
C LEU A 276 -8.85 23.36 -7.05
N TRP A 277 -8.04 24.29 -6.55
CA TRP A 277 -7.70 24.36 -5.13
C TRP A 277 -8.95 24.58 -4.26
N GLU A 278 -9.87 25.46 -4.66
CA GLU A 278 -11.15 25.67 -3.96
C GLU A 278 -12.03 24.42 -3.96
N LEU A 279 -12.16 23.74 -5.11
CA LEU A 279 -12.93 22.49 -5.22
C LEU A 279 -12.36 21.39 -4.31
N VAL A 280 -11.03 21.25 -4.26
CA VAL A 280 -10.36 20.30 -3.36
C VAL A 280 -10.61 20.67 -1.90
N LEU A 281 -10.48 21.95 -1.54
CA LEU A 281 -10.69 22.41 -0.17
C LEU A 281 -12.12 22.19 0.33
N LEU A 282 -13.11 22.32 -0.56
CA LEU A 282 -14.52 22.09 -0.28
C LEU A 282 -14.92 20.61 -0.35
N GLY A 283 -14.05 19.74 -0.85
CA GLY A 283 -14.37 18.33 -1.05
C GLY A 283 -15.41 18.10 -2.15
N GLU A 284 -15.41 18.91 -3.20
CA GLU A 284 -16.34 18.74 -4.32
C GLU A 284 -16.03 17.49 -5.15
N ALA A 285 -17.08 16.89 -5.73
CA ALA A 285 -16.94 15.71 -6.57
C ALA A 285 -16.23 16.06 -7.90
N LEU A 286 -15.09 15.43 -8.16
CA LEU A 286 -14.19 15.81 -9.25
C LEU A 286 -13.68 14.60 -10.03
N VAL A 287 -13.78 14.64 -11.35
CA VAL A 287 -13.22 13.61 -12.24
C VAL A 287 -12.04 14.18 -13.02
N VAL A 288 -10.89 13.53 -12.93
CA VAL A 288 -9.70 13.79 -13.75
C VAL A 288 -9.63 12.76 -14.86
N MET A 289 -9.85 13.18 -16.10
CA MET A 289 -9.65 12.34 -17.29
C MET A 289 -8.25 12.60 -17.85
N ALA A 290 -7.43 11.56 -17.96
CA ALA A 290 -6.04 11.67 -18.44
C ALA A 290 -5.74 10.63 -19.54
N PRO A 291 -4.73 10.83 -20.38
CA PRO A 291 -4.37 9.91 -21.46
C PRO A 291 -3.65 8.64 -20.96
N SER A 292 -3.07 8.67 -19.76
CA SER A 292 -2.35 7.54 -19.17
C SER A 292 -2.61 7.39 -17.67
N PRO A 293 -2.45 6.17 -17.10
CA PRO A 293 -2.59 5.96 -15.66
C PRO A 293 -1.60 6.78 -14.83
N ALA A 294 -0.39 7.02 -15.38
CA ALA A 294 0.63 7.85 -14.75
C ALA A 294 0.09 9.28 -14.54
N GLU A 295 -0.32 9.94 -15.62
CA GLU A 295 -0.85 11.31 -15.57
C GLU A 295 -2.12 11.41 -14.72
N SER A 296 -2.99 10.39 -14.79
CA SER A 296 -4.17 10.29 -13.92
C SER A 296 -3.75 10.31 -12.44
N SER A 297 -2.89 9.36 -12.06
CA SER A 297 -2.52 9.17 -10.66
C SER A 297 -1.73 10.34 -10.09
N ASP A 298 -0.78 10.88 -10.87
CA ASP A 298 0.03 12.03 -10.47
C ASP A 298 -0.84 13.28 -10.30
N THR A 299 -1.79 13.53 -11.22
CA THR A 299 -2.68 14.72 -11.14
C THR A 299 -3.60 14.65 -9.93
N VAL A 300 -4.20 13.49 -9.65
CA VAL A 300 -5.06 13.33 -8.47
C VAL A 300 -4.26 13.50 -7.18
N LEU A 301 -3.07 12.92 -7.09
CA LEU A 301 -2.19 13.12 -5.95
C LEU A 301 -1.74 14.58 -5.80
N ALA A 302 -1.50 15.28 -6.92
CA ALA A 302 -1.16 16.70 -6.92
C ALA A 302 -2.31 17.56 -6.39
N LEU A 303 -3.55 17.26 -6.81
CA LEU A 303 -4.76 17.90 -6.29
C LEU A 303 -4.89 17.69 -4.78
N VAL A 304 -4.76 16.46 -4.30
CA VAL A 304 -4.83 16.16 -2.86
C VAL A 304 -3.72 16.87 -2.08
N SER A 305 -2.53 16.99 -2.67
CA SER A 305 -1.36 17.61 -2.02
C SER A 305 -1.38 19.14 -2.06
N CYS A 306 -2.16 19.78 -2.94
CA CYS A 306 -2.12 21.23 -3.12
C CYS A 306 -2.72 22.02 -1.94
N ILE A 307 -3.45 21.34 -1.05
CA ILE A 307 -3.97 21.93 0.19
C ILE A 307 -3.05 21.71 1.40
N SER A 308 -1.87 21.10 1.20
CA SER A 308 -0.86 20.97 2.26
C SER A 308 -0.58 22.32 2.94
N PRO A 309 -0.49 22.39 4.28
CA PRO A 309 -0.35 21.28 5.24
C PRO A 309 -1.69 20.69 5.72
N LEU A 310 -2.83 21.09 5.16
CA LEU A 310 -4.12 20.54 5.54
C LEU A 310 -4.23 19.07 5.08
N ARG A 311 -4.91 18.26 5.89
CA ARG A 311 -5.25 16.89 5.52
C ARG A 311 -6.48 16.91 4.63
N TYR A 312 -6.38 16.33 3.43
CA TYR A 312 -7.56 16.02 2.63
C TYR A 312 -8.36 14.91 3.32
N CYS A 313 -9.63 15.19 3.63
CA CYS A 313 -10.48 14.30 4.44
C CYS A 313 -11.51 13.52 3.61
N SER A 314 -11.73 13.93 2.36
CA SER A 314 -12.63 13.25 1.43
C SER A 314 -11.92 12.08 0.75
N ASP A 315 -12.68 11.27 0.02
CA ASP A 315 -12.09 10.12 -0.66
C ASP A 315 -11.37 10.54 -1.96
N PHE A 316 -10.44 9.71 -2.41
CA PHE A 316 -9.79 9.88 -3.71
C PHE A 316 -9.28 8.56 -4.25
N ARG A 317 -9.30 8.44 -5.59
CA ARG A 317 -8.79 7.31 -6.36
C ARG A 317 -7.81 7.83 -7.40
N PRO A 318 -6.48 7.72 -7.19
CA PRO A 318 -5.50 8.21 -8.16
C PRO A 318 -5.67 7.59 -9.55
N TYR A 319 -6.04 6.31 -9.57
CA TYR A 319 -6.38 5.60 -10.77
C TYR A 319 -7.54 4.65 -10.50
N PHE A 320 -8.62 4.85 -11.24
CA PHE A 320 -9.91 4.19 -11.08
C PHE A 320 -10.36 3.58 -12.41
N THR A 321 -10.85 2.36 -12.35
CA THR A 321 -11.25 1.59 -13.54
C THR A 321 -12.65 1.02 -13.38
N ILE A 322 -13.22 0.55 -14.48
CA ILE A 322 -14.52 -0.14 -14.47
C ILE A 322 -14.53 -1.43 -13.63
N HIS A 323 -13.35 -1.95 -13.34
CA HIS A 323 -13.15 -3.18 -12.57
C HIS A 323 -13.02 -2.92 -11.07
N ASP A 324 -13.01 -1.66 -10.61
CA ASP A 324 -12.96 -1.35 -9.18
C ASP A 324 -14.18 -1.92 -8.45
N SER A 325 -13.95 -2.42 -7.23
CA SER A 325 -15.00 -2.97 -6.37
C SER A 325 -16.13 -1.96 -6.05
N GLU A 326 -15.80 -0.67 -6.03
CA GLU A 326 -16.69 0.43 -5.70
C GLU A 326 -17.21 1.15 -6.94
N PHE A 327 -16.99 0.59 -8.14
CA PHE A 327 -17.51 1.13 -9.41
C PHE A 327 -18.99 1.46 -9.37
N LYS A 328 -19.83 0.53 -8.88
CA LYS A 328 -21.28 0.75 -8.80
C LYS A 328 -21.66 1.86 -7.83
N GLU A 329 -20.89 2.04 -6.76
CA GLU A 329 -21.12 3.07 -5.74
C GLU A 329 -20.87 4.45 -6.33
N TYR A 330 -19.74 4.67 -7.00
CA TYR A 330 -19.41 5.98 -7.58
C TYR A 330 -20.18 6.31 -8.87
N THR A 331 -20.70 5.32 -9.58
CA THR A 331 -21.38 5.55 -10.87
C THR A 331 -22.92 5.60 -10.76
N THR A 332 -23.47 5.44 -9.56
CA THR A 332 -24.93 5.49 -9.37
C THR A 332 -25.49 6.87 -9.67
N ARG A 333 -26.66 6.92 -10.31
CA ARG A 333 -27.39 8.18 -10.63
C ARG A 333 -28.50 8.49 -9.63
N THR A 334 -28.73 7.61 -8.66
CA THR A 334 -29.84 7.74 -7.70
C THR A 334 -29.51 8.67 -6.54
N GLN A 335 -28.24 9.03 -6.36
CA GLN A 335 -27.75 9.85 -5.26
C GLN A 335 -26.91 11.00 -5.81
N ALA A 336 -26.74 12.05 -5.00
CA ALA A 336 -25.79 13.10 -5.32
C ALA A 336 -24.37 12.48 -5.42
N PRO A 337 -23.50 13.00 -6.31
CA PRO A 337 -22.12 12.55 -6.40
C PRO A 337 -21.44 12.59 -5.02
N PRO A 338 -20.76 11.51 -4.60
CA PRO A 338 -20.04 11.53 -3.34
C PRO A 338 -18.86 12.50 -3.40
N SER A 339 -18.43 13.00 -2.24
CA SER A 339 -17.23 13.81 -2.10
C SER A 339 -15.98 12.95 -2.38
N VAL A 340 -15.55 12.93 -3.65
CA VAL A 340 -14.42 12.12 -4.11
C VAL A 340 -13.74 12.72 -5.35
N ILE A 341 -12.42 12.54 -5.42
CA ILE A 341 -11.64 12.82 -6.64
C ILE A 341 -11.31 11.50 -7.34
N LEU A 342 -11.72 11.33 -8.60
CA LEU A 342 -11.50 10.12 -9.39
C LEU A 342 -10.57 10.40 -10.58
N GLY A 343 -9.44 9.70 -10.65
CA GLY A 343 -8.57 9.68 -11.82
C GLY A 343 -8.93 8.52 -12.74
N VAL A 344 -9.22 8.82 -14.01
CA VAL A 344 -9.63 7.82 -15.00
C VAL A 344 -8.94 8.04 -16.34
N THR A 345 -8.71 6.97 -17.08
CA THR A 345 -8.15 7.04 -18.44
C THR A 345 -9.16 6.68 -19.53
N ASN A 346 -10.15 5.87 -19.17
CA ASN A 346 -11.09 5.31 -20.14
C ASN A 346 -12.18 6.35 -20.51
N PRO A 347 -12.33 6.70 -21.82
CA PRO A 347 -13.35 7.63 -22.28
C PRO A 347 -14.79 7.24 -21.91
N PHE A 348 -15.05 5.96 -21.62
CA PHE A 348 -16.33 5.49 -21.09
C PHE A 348 -16.81 6.33 -19.89
N PHE A 349 -15.89 6.76 -19.01
CA PHE A 349 -16.22 7.57 -17.85
C PHE A 349 -16.78 8.96 -18.21
N ALA A 350 -16.43 9.53 -19.37
CA ALA A 350 -17.01 10.80 -19.81
C ALA A 350 -18.53 10.72 -19.95
N LYS A 351 -19.05 9.57 -20.42
CA LYS A 351 -20.49 9.35 -20.59
C LYS A 351 -21.14 8.90 -19.29
N THR A 352 -20.46 8.05 -18.53
CA THR A 352 -21.00 7.49 -17.28
C THR A 352 -21.15 8.56 -16.21
N LEU A 353 -20.14 9.41 -16.06
CA LEU A 353 -20.06 10.47 -15.05
C LEU A 353 -20.43 11.86 -15.60
N GLN A 354 -21.09 11.95 -16.76
CA GLN A 354 -21.48 13.23 -17.38
C GLN A 354 -22.40 14.12 -16.51
N HIS A 355 -23.00 13.53 -15.48
CA HIS A 355 -23.89 14.20 -14.53
C HIS A 355 -23.15 14.80 -13.34
N TRP A 356 -21.84 14.54 -13.21
CA TRP A 356 -21.01 15.10 -12.15
C TRP A 356 -20.71 16.58 -12.42
N PRO A 357 -20.58 17.40 -11.37
CA PRO A 357 -20.45 18.85 -11.51
C PRO A 357 -19.10 19.26 -12.12
N HIS A 358 -18.03 18.51 -11.85
CA HIS A 358 -16.68 18.90 -12.25
C HIS A 358 -15.94 17.75 -12.96
N ILE A 359 -15.54 18.01 -14.20
CA ILE A 359 -14.74 17.09 -15.02
C ILE A 359 -13.58 17.87 -15.63
N ILE A 360 -12.36 17.46 -15.32
CA ILE A 360 -11.13 17.99 -15.89
C ILE A 360 -10.64 17.01 -16.95
N ARG A 361 -10.16 17.53 -18.08
CA ARG A 361 -9.46 16.73 -19.10
C ARG A 361 -8.02 17.22 -19.18
N ILE A 362 -7.08 16.35 -18.85
CA ILE A 362 -5.65 16.60 -18.91
C ILE A 362 -5.14 16.01 -20.23
N GLY A 363 -4.35 16.81 -20.97
CA GLY A 363 -3.73 16.39 -22.23
C GLY A 363 -4.72 16.19 -23.40
N ASP A 364 -4.16 15.94 -24.58
CA ASP A 364 -4.93 15.58 -25.77
C ASP A 364 -5.36 14.12 -25.69
N MET A 365 -6.54 13.86 -25.13
CA MET A 365 -7.20 12.57 -25.32
C MET A 365 -7.52 12.45 -26.81
N LYS A 366 -6.65 11.77 -27.57
CA LYS A 366 -6.93 11.47 -28.98
C LYS A 366 -8.28 10.76 -29.05
N GLN A 367 -9.30 11.46 -29.52
CA GLN A 367 -10.60 10.86 -29.79
C GLN A 367 -10.35 9.70 -30.74
N ALA A 368 -10.64 8.48 -30.30
CA ALA A 368 -10.72 7.32 -31.17
C ALA A 368 -11.82 7.61 -32.21
N GLY A 369 -11.46 8.16 -33.36
CA GLY A 369 -12.46 8.53 -34.38
C GLY A 369 -12.07 9.53 -35.48
N ARG A 370 -10.86 10.06 -35.55
CA ARG A 370 -10.43 10.79 -36.78
C ARG A 370 -9.12 10.23 -37.31
N TYR A 371 -9.24 9.34 -38.28
CA TYR A 371 -8.19 9.08 -39.25
C TYR A 371 -7.95 10.40 -40.01
N ASN A 372 -6.84 11.07 -39.72
CA ASN A 372 -6.31 12.07 -40.63
C ASN A 372 -5.67 11.31 -41.80
N PHE A 373 -6.37 11.27 -42.92
CA PHE A 373 -5.74 11.01 -44.21
C PHE A 373 -4.94 12.26 -44.57
N TYR A 374 -3.64 12.09 -44.76
CA TYR A 374 -2.82 12.94 -45.62
C TYR A 374 -2.17 12.04 -46.66
#